data_AF-A0A1C3W673-F1
#
_entry.id   AF-A0A1C3W673-F1
#
_cell.length_a   1.000
_cell.length_b   1.000
_cell.length_c   1.000
_cell.angle_alpha   90.00
_cell.angle_beta   90.00
_cell.angle_gamma   90.00
#
_symmetry.space_group_name_H-M   'P 1'
#
loop_
_entity.id
_entity.type
_entity.pdbx_description
1 polymer ?
#
loop_
_entity_poly.entity_id
_entity_poly.type
_entity_poly.pdbx_seq_one_letter_code
_entity_poly.pdbx_strand_id
1 'polypeptide(L)'
;MENHIQGRAAHLAGIREKAEAEMTRMGIDAAFIDRLVETFYARIQTHPRLGPVFDGRLAGRWPDHMEKMKRFWSSVAFKNGAYGGKPVQAHLGVEGIAADLFPEWLALFSQTLDDIAPTEEAKSWFMATAERIAKSLVLSLFYNPAVDDPARQGG
;
A
#
# COMPACT_ATOMS: atom_id res chain seq x y z
N MET A 1 24.57 20.95 19.38
CA MET A 1 23.49 20.62 18.42
C MET A 1 23.58 19.18 17.90
N GLU A 2 24.71 18.48 18.09
CA GLU A 2 24.92 17.09 17.62
C GLU A 2 24.16 16.00 18.40
N ASN A 3 23.85 16.22 19.68
CA ASN A 3 23.24 15.18 20.54
C ASN A 3 21.79 14.83 20.13
N HIS A 4 21.06 15.77 19.52
CA HIS A 4 19.66 15.59 19.12
C HIS A 4 19.51 14.78 17.81
N ILE A 5 20.51 14.86 16.92
CA ILE A 5 20.52 14.12 15.64
C ILE A 5 20.91 12.66 15.89
N GLN A 6 21.90 12.42 16.75
CA GLN A 6 22.35 11.08 17.11
C GLN A 6 21.23 10.26 17.80
N GLY A 7 20.48 10.88 18.71
CA GLY A 7 19.34 10.23 19.39
C GLY A 7 18.22 9.84 18.43
N ARG A 8 17.91 10.69 17.43
CA ARG A 8 16.90 10.39 16.40
C ARG A 8 17.35 9.26 15.47
N ALA A 9 18.62 9.23 15.08
CA ALA A 9 19.17 8.18 14.22
C ALA A 9 19.15 6.81 14.93
N ALA A 10 19.57 6.75 16.20
CA ALA A 10 19.53 5.51 17.00
C ALA A 10 18.09 5.00 17.21
N HIS A 11 17.14 5.92 17.45
CA HIS A 11 15.74 5.56 17.58
C HIS A 11 15.16 4.93 16.30
N LEU A 12 15.45 5.52 15.13
CA LEU A 12 15.02 4.98 13.84
C LEU A 12 15.66 3.62 13.53
N ALA A 13 16.93 3.44 13.88
CA ALA A 13 17.61 2.16 13.75
C ALA A 13 16.93 1.07 14.61
N GLY A 14 16.58 1.39 15.85
CA GLY A 14 15.87 0.45 16.73
C GLY A 14 14.45 0.10 16.26
N ILE A 15 13.74 1.02 15.59
CA ILE A 15 12.45 0.72 14.94
C ILE A 15 12.66 -0.26 13.79
N ARG A 16 13.67 -0.02 12.95
CA ARG A 16 13.98 -0.86 11.79
C ARG A 16 14.36 -2.28 12.20
N GLU A 17 15.24 -2.42 13.18
CA GLU A 17 15.68 -3.73 13.68
C GLU A 17 14.50 -4.56 14.20
N LYS A 18 13.59 -3.94 14.97
CA LYS A 18 12.37 -4.60 15.44
C LYS A 18 11.46 -5.03 14.30
N ALA A 19 11.27 -4.16 13.31
CA ALA A 19 10.46 -4.48 12.13
C ALA A 19 11.07 -5.63 11.31
N GLU A 20 12.39 -5.62 11.11
CA GLU A 20 13.11 -6.71 10.43
C GLU A 20 12.97 -8.04 11.17
N ALA A 21 13.11 -8.04 12.50
CA ALA A 21 12.94 -9.24 13.32
C ALA A 21 11.49 -9.77 13.27
N GLU A 22 10.49 -8.88 13.32
CA GLU A 22 9.08 -9.24 13.21
C GLU A 22 8.76 -9.85 11.83
N MET A 23 9.21 -9.20 10.74
CA MET A 23 9.03 -9.72 9.38
C MET A 23 9.71 -11.08 9.20
N THR A 24 10.94 -11.23 9.70
CA THR A 24 11.69 -12.49 9.63
C THR A 24 10.95 -13.60 10.37
N ARG A 25 10.41 -13.33 11.56
CA ARG A 25 9.61 -14.29 12.34
C ARG A 25 8.37 -14.77 11.58
N MET A 26 7.75 -13.89 10.80
CA MET A 26 6.59 -14.21 9.96
C MET A 26 6.97 -14.87 8.62
N GLY A 27 8.27 -15.08 8.35
CA GLY A 27 8.76 -15.65 7.09
C GLY A 27 8.79 -14.66 5.92
N ILE A 28 8.81 -13.35 6.21
CA ILE A 28 8.80 -12.29 5.21
C ILE A 28 10.21 -11.78 4.96
N ASP A 29 10.67 -11.92 3.73
CA ASP A 29 11.94 -11.40 3.23
C ASP A 29 11.76 -10.53 1.96
N ALA A 30 12.86 -10.08 1.36
CA ALA A 30 12.82 -9.29 0.13
C ALA A 30 12.24 -10.08 -1.05
N ALA A 31 12.52 -11.39 -1.13
CA ALA A 31 12.01 -12.25 -2.21
C ALA A 31 10.49 -12.43 -2.12
N PHE A 32 9.95 -12.49 -0.91
CA PHE A 32 8.51 -12.48 -0.68
C PHE A 32 7.87 -11.17 -1.17
N ILE A 33 8.46 -10.01 -0.85
CA ILE A 33 7.95 -8.70 -1.32
C ILE A 33 7.93 -8.65 -2.84
N ASP A 34 8.99 -9.10 -3.51
CA ASP A 34 9.04 -9.16 -4.96
C ASP A 34 7.92 -10.05 -5.52
N ARG A 35 7.78 -11.27 -4.99
CA ARG A 35 6.73 -12.20 -5.41
C ARG A 35 5.33 -11.64 -5.18
N LEU A 36 5.08 -11.01 -4.04
CA LEU A 36 3.81 -10.37 -3.71
C LEU A 36 3.45 -9.31 -4.74
N VAL A 37 4.38 -8.41 -5.04
CA VAL A 37 4.13 -7.32 -5.98
C VAL A 37 3.91 -7.86 -7.40
N GLU A 38 4.79 -8.73 -7.88
CA GLU A 38 4.65 -9.34 -9.22
C GLU A 38 3.33 -10.10 -9.37
N THR A 39 2.99 -10.96 -8.41
CA THR A 39 1.77 -11.78 -8.47
C THR A 39 0.52 -10.91 -8.42
N PHE A 40 0.49 -9.93 -7.51
CA PHE A 40 -0.67 -9.07 -7.32
C PHE A 40 -0.94 -8.19 -8.55
N TYR A 41 0.09 -7.56 -9.11
CA TYR A 41 -0.09 -6.67 -10.26
C TYR A 41 -0.28 -7.43 -11.58
N ALA A 42 0.21 -8.66 -11.71
CA ALA A 42 -0.19 -9.55 -12.80
C ALA A 42 -1.70 -9.81 -12.75
N ARG A 43 -2.28 -10.05 -11.57
CA ARG A 43 -3.73 -10.22 -11.41
C ARG A 43 -4.50 -8.94 -11.71
N ILE A 44 -4.01 -7.79 -11.23
CA ILE A 44 -4.64 -6.48 -11.52
C ILE A 44 -4.78 -6.26 -13.02
N GLN A 45 -3.71 -6.49 -13.80
CA GLN A 45 -3.73 -6.29 -15.25
C GLN A 45 -4.84 -7.09 -15.94
N THR A 46 -5.10 -8.31 -15.46
CA THR A 46 -6.16 -9.17 -16.01
C THR A 46 -7.55 -8.91 -15.42
N HIS A 47 -7.65 -8.10 -14.36
CA HIS A 47 -8.90 -7.90 -13.64
C HIS A 47 -9.84 -6.97 -14.43
N PRO A 48 -11.10 -7.35 -14.70
CA PRO A 48 -11.97 -6.65 -15.66
C PRO A 48 -12.30 -5.20 -15.25
N ARG A 49 -12.34 -4.89 -13.95
CA ARG A 49 -12.64 -3.55 -13.43
C ARG A 49 -11.42 -2.76 -12.97
N LEU A 50 -10.37 -3.45 -12.51
CA LEU A 50 -9.18 -2.79 -11.97
C LEU A 50 -8.17 -2.54 -13.08
N GLY A 51 -7.94 -3.54 -13.94
CA GLY A 51 -6.99 -3.47 -15.06
C GLY A 51 -7.14 -2.19 -15.88
N PRO A 52 -8.35 -1.84 -16.38
CA PRO A 52 -8.55 -0.63 -17.17
C PRO A 52 -8.15 0.68 -16.46
N VAL A 53 -8.35 0.79 -15.14
CA VAL A 53 -7.96 1.98 -14.36
C VAL A 53 -6.43 2.09 -14.29
N PHE A 54 -5.76 0.98 -14.03
CA PHE A 54 -4.30 0.95 -14.00
C PHE A 54 -3.71 1.18 -15.40
N ASP A 55 -4.21 0.52 -16.43
CA ASP A 55 -3.73 0.66 -17.81
C ASP A 55 -3.89 2.08 -18.34
N GLY A 56 -5.04 2.73 -18.08
CA GLY A 56 -5.26 4.13 -18.45
C GLY A 56 -4.20 5.07 -17.86
N ARG A 57 -3.70 4.76 -16.65
CA ARG A 57 -2.66 5.56 -15.99
C ARG A 57 -1.23 5.07 -16.24
N LEU A 58 -1.01 3.80 -16.52
CA LEU A 58 0.30 3.14 -16.51
C LEU A 58 0.76 2.58 -17.85
N ALA A 59 -0.04 2.70 -18.92
CA ALA A 59 0.39 2.30 -20.26
C ALA A 59 1.80 2.81 -20.58
N GLY A 60 2.71 1.88 -20.91
CA GLY A 60 4.13 2.14 -21.20
C GLY A 60 5.03 2.40 -19.98
N ARG A 61 4.51 2.34 -18.74
CA ARG A 61 5.23 2.61 -17.48
C ARG A 61 5.02 1.55 -16.41
N TRP A 62 4.54 0.37 -16.79
CA TRP A 62 4.37 -0.76 -15.89
C TRP A 62 5.66 -1.14 -15.13
N PRO A 63 6.84 -1.28 -15.76
CA PRO A 63 8.08 -1.59 -15.03
C PRO A 63 8.41 -0.59 -13.91
N ASP A 64 8.29 0.72 -14.18
CA ASP A 64 8.52 1.77 -13.18
C ASP A 64 7.53 1.68 -12.01
N HIS A 65 6.28 1.31 -12.31
CA HIS A 65 5.27 1.10 -11.28
C HIS A 65 5.62 -0.11 -10.41
N MET A 66 6.05 -1.22 -11.02
CA MET A 66 6.46 -2.43 -10.32
C MET A 66 7.59 -2.15 -9.33
N GLU A 67 8.65 -1.48 -9.77
CA GLU A 67 9.76 -1.09 -8.88
C GLU A 67 9.30 -0.18 -7.74
N LYS A 68 8.43 0.79 -8.04
CA LYS A 68 7.88 1.70 -7.03
C LYS A 68 7.07 0.93 -5.99
N MET A 69 6.30 -0.07 -6.40
CA MET A 69 5.47 -0.88 -5.50
C MET A 69 6.29 -1.86 -4.66
N LYS A 70 7.37 -2.43 -5.20
CA LYS A 70 8.37 -3.20 -4.43
C LYS A 70 8.98 -2.34 -3.32
N ARG A 71 9.40 -1.12 -3.65
CA ARG A 71 9.92 -0.15 -2.67
C ARG A 71 8.88 0.26 -1.64
N PHE A 72 7.63 0.47 -2.07
CA PHE A 72 6.51 0.80 -1.17
C PHE A 72 6.27 -0.29 -0.14
N TRP A 73 6.04 -1.53 -0.57
CA TRP A 73 5.75 -2.63 0.34
C TRP A 73 6.95 -3.01 1.20
N SER A 74 8.17 -2.94 0.66
CA SER A 74 9.40 -3.07 1.45
C SER A 74 9.49 -2.01 2.55
N SER A 75 9.21 -0.75 2.23
CA SER A 75 9.22 0.35 3.22
C SER A 75 8.12 0.21 4.26
N VAL A 76 6.98 -0.36 3.90
CA VAL A 76 5.86 -0.61 4.81
C VAL A 76 6.19 -1.74 5.80
N ALA A 77 6.73 -2.85 5.29
CA ALA A 77 7.13 -4.04 6.04
C ALA A 77 8.33 -3.80 6.95
N PHE A 78 9.45 -3.34 6.37
CA PHE A 78 10.74 -3.25 7.08
C PHE A 78 11.01 -1.88 7.69
N LYS A 79 10.10 -0.91 7.54
CA LYS A 79 10.28 0.49 8.01
C LYS A 79 11.59 1.12 7.53
N ASN A 80 12.12 0.67 6.39
CA ASN A 80 13.43 1.06 5.88
C ASN A 80 13.45 2.41 5.14
N GLY A 81 12.29 3.03 4.92
CA GLY A 81 12.17 4.33 4.24
C GLY A 81 12.46 4.28 2.74
N ALA A 82 12.47 3.10 2.11
CA ALA A 82 12.76 2.95 0.68
C ALA A 82 11.76 3.67 -0.24
N TYR A 83 10.57 4.03 0.29
CA TYR A 83 9.53 4.77 -0.40
C TYR A 83 9.33 6.16 0.21
N GLY A 84 9.61 7.20 -0.58
CA GLY A 84 9.41 8.61 -0.20
C GLY A 84 8.19 9.27 -0.86
N GLY A 85 7.32 8.50 -1.52
CA GLY A 85 6.17 9.03 -2.23
C GLY A 85 4.99 9.40 -1.31
N LYS A 86 4.01 10.12 -1.85
CA LYS A 86 2.78 10.49 -1.16
C LYS A 86 1.60 9.71 -1.77
N PRO A 87 1.15 8.59 -1.18
CA PRO A 87 0.16 7.72 -1.79
C PRO A 87 -1.11 8.46 -2.21
N VAL A 88 -1.73 9.23 -1.32
CA VAL A 88 -2.94 10.02 -1.63
C VAL A 88 -2.76 10.88 -2.88
N GLN A 89 -1.66 11.63 -2.96
CA GLN A 89 -1.37 12.52 -4.09
C GLN A 89 -1.15 11.77 -5.40
N ALA A 90 -0.67 10.53 -5.34
CA ALA A 90 -0.50 9.69 -6.54
C ALA A 90 -1.82 9.14 -7.09
N HIS A 91 -2.88 9.10 -6.27
CA HIS A 91 -4.20 8.58 -6.65
C HIS A 91 -5.22 9.70 -6.94
N LEU A 92 -4.98 10.92 -6.46
CA LEU A 92 -5.81 12.09 -6.77
C LEU A 92 -5.84 12.36 -8.27
N GLY A 93 -7.04 12.52 -8.83
CA GLY A 93 -7.24 12.83 -10.25
C GLY A 93 -6.94 11.69 -11.22
N VAL A 94 -6.74 10.46 -10.74
CA VAL A 94 -6.67 9.28 -11.61
C VAL A 94 -8.06 9.00 -12.17
N GLU A 95 -8.18 9.02 -13.50
CA GLU A 95 -9.43 8.70 -14.19
C GLU A 95 -9.85 7.25 -13.90
N GLY A 96 -11.15 7.03 -13.67
CA GLY A 96 -11.72 5.71 -13.41
C GLY A 96 -11.53 5.18 -11.99
N ILE A 97 -10.80 5.88 -11.11
CA ILE A 97 -10.76 5.51 -9.69
C ILE A 97 -12.11 5.79 -9.03
N ALA A 98 -12.65 4.78 -8.34
CA ALA A 98 -13.93 4.86 -7.66
C ALA A 98 -13.89 4.12 -6.32
N ALA A 99 -14.72 4.54 -5.36
CA ALA A 99 -14.70 4.02 -4.00
C ALA A 99 -15.02 2.51 -3.93
N ASP A 100 -15.88 2.02 -4.83
CA ASP A 100 -16.31 0.63 -4.91
C ASP A 100 -15.24 -0.31 -5.51
N LEU A 101 -14.19 0.23 -6.14
CA LEU A 101 -13.03 -0.56 -6.58
C LEU A 101 -12.08 -0.94 -5.44
N PHE A 102 -12.10 -0.23 -4.31
CA PHE A 102 -11.22 -0.52 -3.18
C PHE A 102 -11.52 -1.87 -2.51
N PRO A 103 -12.79 -2.25 -2.26
CA PRO A 103 -13.14 -3.61 -1.84
C PRO A 103 -12.67 -4.69 -2.82
N GLU A 104 -12.78 -4.47 -4.13
CA GLU A 104 -12.31 -5.44 -5.14
C GLU A 104 -10.79 -5.57 -5.13
N TRP A 105 -10.08 -4.45 -5.01
CA TRP A 105 -8.62 -4.43 -4.87
C TRP A 105 -8.17 -5.20 -3.61
N LEU A 106 -8.86 -5.00 -2.47
CA LEU A 106 -8.59 -5.73 -1.22
C LEU A 106 -8.90 -7.22 -1.34
N ALA A 107 -10.01 -7.59 -2.00
CA ALA A 107 -10.36 -8.99 -2.24
C ALA A 107 -9.29 -9.68 -3.11
N LEU A 108 -8.84 -9.02 -4.18
CA LEU A 108 -7.77 -9.54 -5.04
C LEU A 108 -6.43 -9.65 -4.32
N PHE A 109 -6.14 -8.69 -3.43
CA PHE A 109 -4.93 -8.71 -2.60
C PHE A 109 -4.98 -9.86 -1.59
N SER A 110 -6.13 -10.07 -0.93
CA SER A 110 -6.34 -11.24 -0.06
C SER A 110 -6.13 -12.55 -0.80
N GLN A 111 -6.76 -12.72 -1.97
CA GLN A 111 -6.58 -13.91 -2.80
C GLN A 111 -5.12 -14.12 -3.19
N THR A 112 -4.36 -13.04 -3.42
CA THR A 112 -2.93 -13.16 -3.70
C THR A 112 -2.17 -13.69 -2.50
N LEU A 113 -2.48 -13.18 -1.30
CA LEU A 113 -1.86 -13.63 -0.07
C LEU A 113 -2.28 -15.06 0.30
N ASP A 114 -3.52 -15.47 0.01
CA ASP A 114 -3.97 -16.86 0.17
C ASP A 114 -3.04 -17.84 -0.56
N ASP A 115 -2.56 -17.47 -1.73
CA ASP A 115 -1.75 -18.34 -2.57
C ASP A 115 -0.25 -18.34 -2.24
N ILE A 116 0.27 -17.25 -1.64
CA ILE A 116 1.72 -17.05 -1.51
C ILE A 116 2.21 -16.77 -0.10
N ALA A 117 1.35 -16.36 0.83
CA ALA A 117 1.77 -16.00 2.18
C ALA A 117 2.37 -17.24 2.88
N PRO A 118 3.52 -17.11 3.55
CA PRO A 118 4.15 -18.25 4.21
C PRO A 118 3.38 -18.71 5.45
N THR A 119 2.58 -17.82 6.05
CA THR A 119 1.79 -18.07 7.25
C THR A 119 0.50 -17.24 7.26
N GLU A 120 -0.52 -17.69 8.00
CA GLU A 120 -1.75 -16.91 8.26
C GLU A 120 -1.46 -15.60 8.99
N GLU A 121 -0.43 -15.59 9.82
CA GLU A 121 0.00 -14.38 10.53
C GLU A 121 0.53 -13.33 9.54
N ALA A 122 1.38 -13.74 8.60
CA ALA A 122 1.87 -12.87 7.53
C ALA A 122 0.72 -12.31 6.70
N LYS A 123 -0.21 -13.16 6.26
CA LYS A 123 -1.41 -12.73 5.54
C LYS A 123 -2.21 -11.70 6.34
N SER A 124 -2.48 -11.98 7.61
CA SER A 124 -3.25 -11.09 8.49
C SER A 124 -2.58 -9.72 8.65
N TRP A 125 -1.25 -9.69 8.80
CA TRP A 125 -0.49 -8.46 8.91
C TRP A 125 -0.57 -7.60 7.63
N PHE A 126 -0.41 -8.23 6.47
CA PHE A 126 -0.50 -7.53 5.18
C PHE A 126 -1.93 -7.05 4.90
N MET A 127 -2.95 -7.85 5.21
CA MET A 127 -4.35 -7.45 5.06
C MET A 127 -4.72 -6.27 5.96
N ALA A 128 -4.40 -6.32 7.26
CA ALA A 128 -4.67 -5.21 8.16
C ALA A 128 -3.96 -3.91 7.71
N THR A 129 -2.75 -4.05 7.17
CA THR A 129 -2.00 -2.92 6.61
C THR A 129 -2.64 -2.37 5.34
N ALA A 130 -3.03 -3.25 4.41
CA ALA A 130 -3.69 -2.91 3.16
C ALA A 130 -5.03 -2.21 3.39
N GLU A 131 -5.85 -2.72 4.31
CA GLU A 131 -7.14 -2.13 4.70
C GLU A 131 -6.97 -0.72 5.27
N ARG A 132 -5.97 -0.50 6.14
CA ARG A 132 -5.67 0.82 6.67
C ARG A 132 -5.26 1.81 5.57
N ILE A 133 -4.47 1.37 4.61
CA ILE A 133 -4.07 2.18 3.45
C ILE A 133 -5.30 2.50 2.58
N ALA A 134 -6.09 1.49 2.22
CA ALA A 134 -7.32 1.64 1.43
C ALA A 134 -8.30 2.61 2.10
N LYS A 135 -8.56 2.45 3.40
CA LYS A 135 -9.40 3.36 4.18
C LYS A 135 -8.88 4.80 4.15
N SER A 136 -7.57 5.00 4.30
CA SER A 136 -6.96 6.33 4.21
C SER A 136 -7.12 6.95 2.82
N LEU A 137 -6.98 6.16 1.75
CA LEU A 137 -7.16 6.63 0.38
C LEU A 137 -8.62 6.98 0.10
N VAL A 138 -9.56 6.11 0.45
CA VAL A 138 -11.00 6.36 0.26
C VAL A 138 -11.43 7.64 0.96
N LEU A 139 -11.05 7.80 2.24
CA LEU A 139 -11.34 9.03 2.99
C LEU A 139 -10.72 10.26 2.33
N SER A 140 -9.48 10.16 1.83
CA SER A 140 -8.81 11.34 1.26
C SER A 140 -9.29 11.70 -0.16
N LEU A 141 -9.80 10.73 -0.92
CA LEU A 141 -10.19 10.91 -2.32
C LEU A 141 -11.66 11.29 -2.47
N PHE A 142 -12.53 10.77 -1.60
CA PHE A 142 -13.98 10.87 -1.79
C PHE A 142 -14.73 11.61 -0.70
N TYR A 143 -14.13 11.83 0.47
CA TYR A 143 -14.76 12.62 1.53
C TYR A 143 -14.40 14.09 1.38
N ASN A 144 -15.41 14.95 1.25
CA ASN A 144 -15.21 16.39 1.24
C ASN A 144 -15.95 17.01 2.44
N PRO A 145 -15.24 17.39 3.51
CA PRO A 145 -15.88 17.95 4.71
C PRO A 145 -16.64 19.26 4.45
N ALA A 146 -16.43 19.95 3.33
CA ALA A 146 -17.19 21.15 2.95
C ALA A 146 -18.56 20.84 2.30
N VAL A 147 -18.74 19.62 1.79
CA VAL A 147 -19.98 19.16 1.11
C VAL A 147 -20.75 18.17 1.98
N ASP A 148 -20.04 17.36 2.77
CA ASP A 148 -20.60 16.33 3.63
C ASP A 148 -20.95 16.82 5.06
N ASP A 149 -20.96 18.15 5.29
CA ASP A 149 -21.39 18.73 6.56
C ASP A 149 -22.92 18.63 6.71
N PRO A 150 -23.45 17.78 7.61
CA PRO A 150 -24.90 17.65 7.82
C PRO A 150 -25.54 18.95 8.33
N ALA A 151 -24.76 19.93 8.80
CA ALA A 151 -25.26 21.24 9.20
C ALA A 151 -25.60 22.19 8.04
N ARG A 152 -25.25 21.85 6.78
CA ARG A 152 -25.59 22.67 5.59
C ARG A 152 -26.72 22.11 4.72
N GLN A 153 -27.27 20.93 5.02
CA GLN A 153 -28.40 20.34 4.26
C GLN A 153 -29.79 20.76 4.78
N GLY A 154 -29.89 21.94 5.38
CA GLY A 154 -31.16 22.56 5.79
C GLY A 154 -31.26 23.97 5.24
N GLY A 155 -31.84 24.11 4.05
CA GLY A 155 -32.18 25.37 3.40
C GLY A 155 -33.41 25.19 2.54
#